data_AF-A0A936RH49-F1
#
_entry.id   AF-A0A936RH49-F1
#
_cell.length_a   1.000
_cell.length_b   1.000
_cell.length_c   1.000
_cell.angle_alpha   90.00
_cell.angle_beta   90.00
_cell.angle_gamma   90.00
#
_symmetry.space_group_name_H-M   'P 1'
#
loop_
_entity.id
_entity.type
_entity.pdbx_description
1 polymer ?
#
loop_
_entity_poly.entity_id
_entity_poly.type
_entity_poly.pdbx_seq_one_letter_code
_entity_poly.pdbx_strand_id
1 'polypeptide(L)'
;MILFAGSLLLTGCNNADTTKTTLTEPAASKAPEYFNLRPKLEKEYGYTHAVRIGDDLKISGAVSMNDSGMIVAPGNMEQQMKNCYADLEKILKHYGYTVDDVVAENIYTTNMAEFIKVSGFRNSIYKKQFPTGTWLEVKGLAIEGQLIEIDMEAHKTK
;
A
#
# COMPACT_ATOMS: atom_id res chain seq x y z
N MET A 1 4.68 36.85 -82.90
CA MET A 1 5.03 38.10 -82.19
C MET A 1 3.75 38.66 -81.61
N ILE A 2 3.82 39.13 -80.36
CA ILE A 2 2.77 39.71 -79.49
C ILE A 2 2.22 38.75 -78.41
N LEU A 3 2.56 39.14 -77.18
CA LEU A 3 2.23 38.63 -75.84
C LEU A 3 0.73 38.67 -75.53
N PHE A 4 0.28 37.79 -74.62
CA PHE A 4 -0.63 38.17 -73.52
C PHE A 4 -0.40 37.29 -72.28
N ALA A 5 -0.46 37.92 -71.12
CA ALA A 5 -0.15 37.42 -69.78
C ALA A 5 -1.39 36.96 -68.99
N GLY A 6 -1.18 36.23 -67.88
CA GLY A 6 -2.15 35.99 -66.80
C GLY A 6 -2.20 34.51 -66.38
N SER A 7 -1.38 34.06 -65.42
CA SER A 7 -1.56 34.09 -63.95
C SER A 7 -2.54 33.06 -63.36
N LEU A 8 -1.96 32.22 -62.49
CA LEU A 8 -2.48 31.46 -61.35
C LEU A 8 -3.56 30.39 -61.59
N LEU A 9 -3.25 29.15 -61.19
CA LEU A 9 -3.77 28.54 -59.95
C LEU A 9 -2.85 27.38 -59.52
N LEU A 10 -2.26 27.53 -58.34
CA LEU A 10 -1.52 26.52 -57.59
C LEU A 10 -2.51 25.57 -56.93
N THR A 11 -2.38 24.25 -57.12
CA THR A 11 -2.94 23.28 -56.17
C THR A 11 -2.15 21.98 -56.18
N GLY A 12 -1.65 21.60 -55.01
CA GLY A 12 -1.01 20.31 -54.77
C GLY A 12 -0.07 20.34 -53.57
N CYS A 13 -0.57 20.73 -52.38
CA CYS A 13 0.20 20.63 -51.15
C CYS A 13 0.21 19.20 -50.61
N ASN A 14 1.43 18.77 -50.29
CA ASN A 14 1.89 17.64 -49.48
C ASN A 14 0.88 16.96 -48.55
N ASN A 15 0.94 15.63 -48.56
CA ASN A 15 0.56 14.78 -47.43
C ASN A 15 1.35 15.19 -46.18
N ALA A 16 0.66 15.76 -45.20
CA ALA A 16 1.13 15.77 -43.83
C ALA A 16 0.43 14.63 -43.09
N ASP A 17 1.17 13.55 -42.88
CA ASP A 17 0.86 12.55 -41.86
C ASP A 17 0.70 13.29 -40.53
N THR A 18 -0.53 13.42 -40.06
CA THR A 18 -0.80 13.76 -38.66
C THR A 18 -0.48 12.53 -37.82
N THR A 19 0.78 12.38 -37.47
CA THR A 19 1.20 11.60 -36.31
C THR A 19 0.43 12.14 -35.12
N LYS A 20 -0.57 11.38 -34.69
CA LYS A 20 -1.26 11.55 -33.42
C LYS A 20 -0.21 11.26 -32.36
N THR A 21 0.54 12.29 -31.96
CA THR A 21 1.38 12.25 -30.77
C THR A 21 0.42 12.03 -29.61
N THR A 22 0.28 10.77 -29.20
CA THR A 22 -0.22 10.41 -27.88
C THR A 22 0.73 11.09 -26.91
N LEU A 23 0.36 12.28 -26.46
CA LEU A 23 0.97 12.89 -25.30
C LEU A 23 0.66 11.92 -24.16
N THR A 24 1.61 11.04 -23.87
CA THR A 24 1.67 10.35 -22.59
C THR A 24 1.62 11.45 -21.54
N GLU A 25 0.50 11.53 -20.84
CA GLU A 25 0.34 12.37 -19.67
C GLU A 25 1.56 12.12 -18.78
N PRO A 26 2.36 13.16 -18.45
CA PRO A 26 3.51 12.95 -17.58
C PRO A 26 2.96 12.37 -16.29
N ALA A 27 3.45 11.19 -15.90
CA ALA A 27 3.04 10.52 -14.68
C ALA A 27 3.12 11.55 -13.54
N ALA A 28 1.98 12.08 -13.13
CA ALA A 28 1.93 13.11 -12.11
C ALA A 28 2.62 12.52 -10.89
N SER A 29 3.76 13.11 -10.52
CA SER A 29 4.39 12.82 -9.24
C SER A 29 3.37 13.16 -8.17
N LYS A 30 2.69 12.13 -7.65
CA LYS A 30 1.69 12.28 -6.60
C LYS A 30 2.47 12.46 -5.30
N ALA A 31 2.32 13.61 -4.66
CA ALA A 31 2.93 13.89 -3.36
C ALA A 31 2.52 12.80 -2.34
N PRO A 32 3.37 12.47 -1.36
CA PRO A 32 3.02 11.50 -0.34
C PRO A 32 1.81 11.95 0.50
N GLU A 33 0.90 11.02 0.76
CA GLU A 33 -0.22 11.19 1.69
C GLU A 33 0.04 10.37 2.95
N TYR A 34 -0.23 10.96 4.11
CA TYR A 34 0.13 10.41 5.42
C TYR A 34 -1.14 10.09 6.23
N PHE A 35 -1.15 8.92 6.87
CA PHE A 35 -2.25 8.50 7.75
C PHE A 35 -1.73 8.00 9.10
N ASN A 36 -2.41 8.44 10.14
CA ASN A 36 -2.14 8.15 11.53
C ASN A 36 -3.36 7.44 12.12
N LEU A 37 -3.19 6.18 12.52
CA LEU A 37 -4.27 5.39 13.12
C LEU A 37 -4.50 5.81 14.58
N ARG A 38 -3.41 6.17 15.28
CA ARG A 38 -3.40 6.65 16.67
C ARG A 38 -2.54 7.92 16.78
N PRO A 39 -3.05 9.08 16.30
CA PRO A 39 -2.21 10.26 16.05
C PRO A 39 -1.40 10.76 17.23
N LYS A 40 -1.92 10.63 18.46
CA LYS A 40 -1.21 11.05 19.67
C LYS A 40 0.02 10.17 19.91
N LEU A 41 -0.13 8.85 19.86
CA LEU A 41 0.95 7.89 20.12
C LEU A 41 1.97 7.89 18.99
N GLU A 42 1.51 7.94 17.74
CA GLU A 42 2.38 7.99 16.57
C GLU A 42 3.26 9.25 16.57
N LYS A 43 2.70 10.39 16.99
CA LYS A 43 3.47 11.62 17.21
C LYS A 43 4.48 11.49 18.35
N GLU A 44 4.13 10.80 19.44
CA GLU A 44 5.00 10.60 20.60
C GLU A 44 6.18 9.66 20.27
N TYR A 45 5.92 8.58 19.53
CA TYR A 45 6.94 7.63 19.08
C TYR A 45 7.72 8.09 17.85
N GLY A 46 7.19 9.05 17.07
CA GLY A 46 7.90 9.66 15.94
C GLY A 46 7.77 8.90 14.63
N TYR A 47 6.61 8.31 14.34
CA TYR A 47 6.34 7.64 13.06
C TYR A 47 4.96 8.00 12.51
N THR A 48 4.70 7.64 11.25
CA THR A 48 3.38 7.69 10.63
C THR A 48 2.96 6.26 10.29
N HIS A 49 1.71 5.91 10.54
CA HIS A 49 1.26 4.53 10.39
C HIS A 49 1.23 4.08 8.93
N ALA A 50 0.85 4.95 8.01
CA ALA A 50 0.84 4.62 6.59
C ALA A 50 1.14 5.81 5.70
N VAL A 51 1.87 5.54 4.61
CA VAL A 51 2.22 6.53 3.59
C VAL A 51 1.79 5.99 2.23
N ARG A 52 0.97 6.75 1.50
CA ARG A 52 0.59 6.43 0.12
C ARG A 52 1.34 7.35 -0.84
N ILE A 53 1.99 6.77 -1.85
CA ILE A 53 2.63 7.51 -2.94
C ILE A 53 2.06 6.98 -4.24
N GLY A 54 1.18 7.76 -4.85
CA GLY A 54 0.45 7.29 -6.01
C GLY A 54 -0.42 6.07 -5.72
N ASP A 55 -0.15 4.97 -6.41
CA ASP A 55 -0.94 3.75 -6.28
C ASP A 55 -0.24 2.74 -5.34
N ASP A 56 0.94 3.08 -4.81
CA ASP A 56 1.67 2.34 -3.79
C ASP A 56 1.31 2.82 -2.38
N LEU A 57 1.11 1.88 -1.47
CA LEU A 57 0.81 2.11 -0.07
C LEU A 57 1.76 1.30 0.81
N LYS A 58 2.53 1.99 1.65
CA LYS A 58 3.36 1.38 2.70
C LYS A 58 2.66 1.54 4.05
N ILE A 59 2.48 0.43 4.76
CA ILE A 59 1.89 0.39 6.10
C ILE A 59 2.96 -0.07 7.09
N SER A 60 3.09 0.66 8.20
CA SER A 60 3.97 0.33 9.31
C SER A 60 3.47 -0.90 10.07
N GLY A 61 4.26 -1.39 11.03
CA GLY A 61 3.91 -2.54 11.86
C GLY A 61 2.65 -2.29 12.69
N ALA A 62 1.61 -3.07 12.45
CA ALA A 62 0.43 -3.13 13.28
C ALA A 62 0.65 -4.12 14.44
N VAL A 63 0.25 -3.70 15.63
CA VAL A 63 0.37 -4.44 16.90
C VAL A 63 -0.98 -4.45 17.62
N SER A 64 -1.19 -5.45 18.47
CA SER A 64 -2.43 -5.57 19.24
C SER A 64 -2.48 -4.56 20.40
N MET A 65 -3.05 -3.39 20.11
CA MET A 65 -3.07 -2.25 21.03
C MET A 65 -4.37 -1.45 20.90
N ASN A 66 -4.81 -0.77 21.95
CA ASN A 66 -5.93 0.17 21.87
C ASN A 66 -5.45 1.62 21.62
N ASP A 67 -6.38 2.56 21.50
CA ASP A 67 -6.06 3.98 21.21
C ASP A 67 -5.29 4.69 22.34
N SER A 68 -5.29 4.11 23.54
CA SER A 68 -4.52 4.59 24.70
C SER A 68 -3.11 4.01 24.78
N GLY A 69 -2.71 3.14 23.85
CA GLY A 69 -1.38 2.54 23.84
C GLY A 69 -1.27 1.27 24.69
N MET A 70 -2.39 0.76 25.21
CA MET A 70 -2.41 -0.45 26.04
C MET A 70 -2.53 -1.69 25.17
N ILE A 71 -1.77 -2.73 25.50
CA ILE A 71 -1.85 -4.03 24.82
C ILE A 71 -3.24 -4.62 24.99
N VAL A 72 -3.78 -5.14 23.89
CA VAL A 72 -5.04 -5.88 23.88
C VAL A 72 -4.71 -7.38 23.77
N ALA A 73 -5.41 -8.21 24.55
CA ALA A 73 -5.22 -9.65 24.59
C ALA A 73 -3.76 -10.09 24.94
N PRO A 74 -3.22 -9.67 26.10
CA PRO A 74 -1.90 -10.10 26.54
C PRO A 74 -1.82 -11.62 26.65
N GLY A 75 -0.73 -12.22 26.16
CA GLY A 75 -0.51 -13.67 26.22
C GLY A 75 -1.34 -14.50 25.21
N ASN A 76 -2.10 -13.88 24.32
CA ASN A 76 -2.91 -14.59 23.33
C ASN A 76 -2.47 -14.26 21.89
N MET A 77 -1.58 -15.09 21.33
CA MET A 77 -1.05 -14.94 19.97
C MET A 77 -2.14 -14.79 18.90
N GLU A 78 -3.16 -15.66 18.92
CA GLU A 78 -4.22 -15.65 17.91
C GLU A 78 -5.01 -14.34 17.93
N GLN A 79 -5.41 -13.90 19.13
CA GLN A 79 -6.20 -12.68 19.27
C GLN A 79 -5.36 -11.44 18.96
N GLN A 80 -4.07 -11.42 19.33
CA GLN A 80 -3.19 -10.32 18.95
C GLN A 80 -3.04 -10.23 17.42
N MET A 81 -2.83 -11.36 16.74
CA MET A 81 -2.76 -11.41 15.28
C MET A 81 -4.05 -10.91 14.63
N LYS A 82 -5.23 -11.33 15.14
CA LYS A 82 -6.53 -10.84 14.67
C LYS A 82 -6.67 -9.32 14.81
N ASN A 83 -6.19 -8.76 15.92
CA ASN A 83 -6.23 -7.33 16.16
C ASN A 83 -5.30 -6.56 15.21
N CYS A 84 -4.10 -7.09 14.92
CA CYS A 84 -3.21 -6.53 13.90
C CYS A 84 -3.93 -6.45 12.54
N TYR A 85 -4.53 -7.56 12.08
CA TYR A 85 -5.28 -7.58 10.82
C TYR A 85 -6.47 -6.60 10.80
N ALA A 86 -7.19 -6.47 11.92
CA ALA A 86 -8.30 -5.52 12.01
C ALA A 86 -7.84 -4.06 11.85
N ASP A 87 -6.66 -3.71 12.36
CA ASP A 87 -6.09 -2.37 12.17
C ASP A 87 -5.56 -2.16 10.75
N LEU A 88 -4.89 -3.15 10.19
CA LEU A 88 -4.41 -3.15 8.80
C LEU A 88 -5.57 -2.98 7.81
N GLU A 89 -6.69 -3.67 8.03
CA GLU A 89 -7.92 -3.50 7.23
C GLU A 89 -8.50 -2.08 7.32
N LYS A 90 -8.48 -1.44 8.49
CA LYS A 90 -8.92 -0.03 8.63
C LYS A 90 -8.05 0.90 7.78
N ILE A 91 -6.74 0.68 7.77
CA ILE A 91 -5.77 1.49 7.03
C ILE A 91 -5.93 1.28 5.52
N LEU A 92 -6.03 0.02 5.07
CA LEU A 92 -6.32 -0.29 3.67
C LEU A 92 -7.62 0.40 3.23
N LYS A 93 -8.69 0.26 4.02
CA LYS A 93 -9.99 0.87 3.74
C LYS A 93 -9.92 2.40 3.69
N HIS A 94 -9.11 3.05 4.53
CA HIS A 94 -8.92 4.51 4.51
C HIS A 94 -8.47 5.00 3.13
N TYR A 95 -7.56 4.28 2.47
CA TYR A 95 -7.08 4.60 1.13
C TYR A 95 -7.88 3.90 0.00
N GLY A 96 -8.97 3.21 0.35
CA GLY A 96 -9.82 2.46 -0.57
C GLY A 96 -9.17 1.20 -1.14
N TYR A 97 -8.15 0.65 -0.49
CA TYR A 97 -7.53 -0.64 -0.80
C TYR A 97 -8.29 -1.76 -0.09
N THR A 98 -8.05 -2.98 -0.54
CA THR A 98 -8.54 -4.23 0.02
C THR A 98 -7.36 -5.17 0.28
N VAL A 99 -7.60 -6.29 0.95
CA VAL A 99 -6.59 -7.32 1.19
C VAL A 99 -6.10 -7.98 -0.11
N ASP A 100 -6.87 -7.88 -1.20
CA ASP A 100 -6.46 -8.37 -2.52
C ASP A 100 -5.41 -7.47 -3.18
N ASP A 101 -5.27 -6.22 -2.73
CA ASP A 101 -4.27 -5.26 -3.22
C ASP A 101 -2.94 -5.40 -2.46
N VAL A 102 -2.88 -6.21 -1.39
CA VAL A 102 -1.66 -6.42 -0.60
C VAL A 102 -0.69 -7.29 -1.41
N VAL A 103 0.50 -6.75 -1.67
CA VAL A 103 1.54 -7.42 -2.46
C VAL A 103 2.61 -8.05 -1.59
N ALA A 104 2.90 -7.47 -0.43
CA ALA A 104 3.85 -8.00 0.53
C ALA A 104 3.34 -7.84 1.97
N GLU A 105 3.62 -8.83 2.82
CA GLU A 105 3.33 -8.83 4.25
C GLU A 105 4.50 -9.44 5.01
N ASN A 106 5.06 -8.73 5.98
CA ASN A 106 6.09 -9.27 6.86
C ASN A 106 5.55 -9.47 8.27
N ILE A 107 5.98 -10.57 8.90
CA ILE A 107 5.54 -10.93 10.24
C ILE A 107 6.75 -11.05 11.15
N TYR A 108 6.69 -10.35 12.26
CA TYR A 108 7.66 -10.43 13.35
C TYR A 108 6.94 -10.99 14.57
N THR A 109 7.47 -12.05 15.17
CA THR A 109 6.85 -12.70 16.34
C THR A 109 7.86 -13.03 17.41
N THR A 110 7.44 -13.00 18.67
CA THR A 110 8.29 -13.42 19.79
C THR A 110 8.23 -14.93 20.05
N ASN A 111 7.34 -15.65 19.35
CA ASN A 111 7.17 -17.10 19.48
C ASN A 111 6.62 -17.69 18.18
N MET A 112 7.53 -18.15 17.31
CA MET A 112 7.20 -18.76 16.02
C MET A 112 6.39 -20.04 16.20
N ALA A 113 6.67 -20.84 17.23
CA ALA A 113 5.95 -22.09 17.48
C ALA A 113 4.45 -21.85 17.78
N GLU A 114 4.12 -20.78 18.51
CA GLU A 114 2.72 -20.37 18.71
C GLU A 114 2.11 -19.75 17.45
N PHE A 115 2.84 -18.86 16.78
CA PHE A 115 2.38 -18.25 15.54
C PHE A 115 2.03 -19.31 14.48
N ILE A 116 2.87 -20.32 14.25
CA ILE A 116 2.60 -21.38 13.26
C ILE A 116 1.29 -22.10 13.54
N LYS A 117 0.95 -22.37 14.81
CA LYS A 117 -0.33 -23.02 15.19
C LYS A 117 -1.56 -22.21 14.77
N VAL A 118 -1.46 -20.87 14.78
CA VAL A 118 -2.59 -19.97 14.56
C VAL A 118 -2.57 -19.30 13.18
N SER A 119 -1.43 -19.32 12.48
CA SER A 119 -1.17 -18.69 11.17
C SER A 119 -2.22 -19.02 10.11
N GLY A 120 -2.90 -20.16 10.23
CA GLY A 120 -4.00 -20.57 9.37
C GLY A 120 -5.19 -19.59 9.33
N PHE A 121 -5.32 -18.68 10.33
CA PHE A 121 -6.28 -17.59 10.29
C PHE A 121 -6.15 -16.72 9.02
N ARG A 122 -4.95 -16.61 8.43
CA ARG A 122 -4.71 -15.88 7.18
C ARG A 122 -5.57 -16.39 6.02
N ASN A 123 -5.95 -17.68 6.00
CA ASN A 123 -6.88 -18.25 5.01
C ASN A 123 -8.31 -17.64 5.14
N SER A 124 -8.65 -17.06 6.28
CA SER A 124 -9.92 -16.36 6.48
C SER A 124 -9.93 -14.98 5.82
N ILE A 125 -8.75 -14.39 5.59
CA ILE A 125 -8.55 -13.04 5.04
C ILE A 125 -8.24 -13.14 3.55
N TYR A 126 -7.16 -13.81 3.19
CA TYR A 126 -6.68 -13.93 1.82
C TYR A 126 -7.40 -15.07 1.11
N LYS A 127 -8.38 -14.73 0.27
CA LYS A 127 -9.23 -15.71 -0.43
C LYS A 127 -8.77 -16.05 -1.84
N LYS A 128 -8.05 -15.13 -2.49
CA LYS A 128 -7.59 -15.31 -3.87
C LYS A 128 -6.13 -15.78 -3.92
N GLN A 129 -5.23 -15.00 -3.34
CA GLN A 129 -3.81 -15.32 -3.22
C GLN A 129 -3.24 -14.70 -1.95
N PHE A 130 -2.15 -15.28 -1.45
CA PHE A 130 -1.36 -14.66 -0.39
C PHE A 130 -0.36 -13.64 -0.97
N PRO A 131 -0.04 -12.57 -0.24
CA PRO A 131 1.10 -11.71 -0.58
C PRO A 131 2.42 -12.46 -0.41
N THR A 132 3.50 -11.95 -1.02
CA THR A 132 4.86 -12.38 -0.65
C THR A 132 5.18 -11.93 0.77
N GLY A 133 6.25 -12.46 1.38
CA GLY A 133 6.57 -12.07 2.75
C GLY A 133 7.76 -12.78 3.38
N THR A 134 8.23 -12.21 4.49
CA THR A 134 9.22 -12.82 5.38
C THR A 134 8.67 -12.93 6.79
N TRP A 135 8.89 -14.08 7.44
CA TRP A 135 8.51 -14.31 8.84
C TRP A 135 9.76 -14.49 9.69
N LEU A 136 9.89 -13.70 10.77
CA LEU A 136 11.04 -13.72 11.66
C LEU A 136 10.60 -13.92 13.10
N GLU A 137 11.26 -14.84 13.80
CA GLU A 137 11.23 -14.85 15.26
C GLU A 137 12.23 -13.81 15.79
N VAL A 138 11.78 -12.92 16.66
CA VAL A 138 12.57 -11.84 17.24
C VAL A 138 12.58 -11.95 18.76
N LYS A 139 13.63 -11.42 19.40
CA LYS A 139 13.75 -11.44 20.87
C LYS A 139 12.62 -10.70 21.59
N GLY A 140 12.06 -9.67 20.96
CA GLY A 140 11.01 -8.82 21.51
C GLY A 140 10.54 -7.80 20.49
N LEU A 141 9.37 -7.21 20.76
CA LEU A 141 8.76 -6.12 20.01
C LEU A 141 8.81 -4.82 20.82
N ALA A 142 8.24 -3.73 20.29
CA ALA A 142 8.38 -2.39 20.87
C ALA A 142 7.85 -2.25 22.30
N ILE A 143 6.78 -2.98 22.65
CA ILE A 143 6.14 -2.95 23.97
C ILE A 143 6.09 -4.37 24.55
N GLU A 144 6.54 -4.51 25.80
CA GLU A 144 6.50 -5.79 26.53
C GLU A 144 5.10 -6.39 26.55
N GLY A 145 4.97 -7.64 26.08
CA GLY A 145 3.70 -8.37 26.00
C GLY A 145 3.07 -8.39 24.60
N GLN A 146 3.62 -7.62 23.64
CA GLN A 146 3.35 -7.83 22.23
C GLN A 146 3.98 -9.14 21.77
N LEU A 147 3.21 -9.95 21.05
CA LEU A 147 3.61 -11.27 20.57
C LEU A 147 3.80 -11.32 19.06
N ILE A 148 3.17 -10.39 18.34
CA ILE A 148 3.19 -10.30 16.89
C ILE A 148 3.07 -8.86 16.43
N GLU A 149 3.82 -8.53 15.38
CA GLU A 149 3.76 -7.29 14.62
C GLU A 149 3.73 -7.63 13.13
N ILE A 150 2.85 -6.95 12.39
CA ILE A 150 2.63 -7.23 10.96
C ILE A 150 2.72 -5.92 10.18
N ASP A 151 3.65 -5.84 9.24
CA ASP A 151 3.70 -4.76 8.25
C ASP A 151 3.23 -5.25 6.88
N MET A 152 2.82 -4.31 6.02
CA MET A 152 2.45 -4.67 4.65
C MET A 152 2.66 -3.54 3.64
N GLU A 153 2.73 -3.95 2.39
CA GLU A 153 2.72 -3.10 1.21
C GLU A 153 1.54 -3.50 0.33
N ALA A 154 0.84 -2.50 -0.21
CA ALA A 154 -0.26 -2.70 -1.13
C ALA A 154 -0.09 -1.84 -2.39
N HIS A 155 -0.58 -2.35 -3.52
CA HIS A 155 -0.49 -1.70 -4.82
C HIS A 155 -1.81 -1.87 -5.58
N LYS A 156 -2.31 -0.79 -6.18
CA LYS A 156 -3.45 -0.86 -7.09
C LYS A 156 -3.00 -0.87 -8.54
N THR A 157 -3.29 -1.96 -9.25
CA THR A 157 -3.28 -1.98 -10.71
C THR A 157 -4.51 -1.25 -11.24
N LYS A 158 -4.28 -0.20 -12.03
CA LYS A 158 -5.33 0.56 -12.73
C LYS A 158 -6.13 -0.29 -13.71
#